data_AF-A0A2E9AS35-F1
#
_entry.id   AF-A0A2E9AS35-F1
#
_cell.length_a   1.000
_cell.length_b   1.000
_cell.length_c   1.000
_cell.angle_alpha   90.00
_cell.angle_beta   90.00
_cell.angle_gamma   90.00
#
_symmetry.space_group_name_H-M   'P 1'
#
loop_
_entity.id
_entity.type
_entity.pdbx_description
1 polymer ?
#
loop_
_entity_poly.entity_id
_entity_poly.type
_entity_poly.pdbx_seq_one_letter_code
_entity_poly.pdbx_strand_id
1 'polypeptide(L)'
;MPLFGVVVGEGGSDSPDVVGNGIESFRLTDIELGFRLSEKDERLAFLDVIREDSIFHLTMIRRRWNIGELTSIGLAFIALVLGSWDLGIGELATGGDYNRFGLTGFRNLSDLSLMMALLSLIAWTGVFITMWGKYPIMRENLVYLWLGMIVVQLGSISAHSDKPDFPSSTTIGDWATLVMSNLILFFLAIVVVHRAVIETRDIHVQERHAHPDPRVVQKAWRDHSLRVWSLALGAWMIMINLMSWSGAHAIAQRPPIEDYSNLLVAIFVITGFFASVLLVHVLWYPQFMLGDAEDRIQSVRAREVSGDAPEPVQEAEQGKCPICSGSTPAARHDGGRIEVPCSESCSGSGKPGTKCPECDSALPIRIECPSCKSNTTVVSHFSRPEAW
;
A
#
# COMPACT_ATOMS: atom_id res chain seq x y z
N MET A 1 -20.43 -11.51 -25.39
CA MET A 1 -20.63 -11.48 -23.93
C MET A 1 -19.52 -10.64 -23.31
N PRO A 2 -19.79 -9.43 -22.79
CA PRO A 2 -18.77 -8.66 -22.11
C PRO A 2 -18.66 -9.17 -20.65
N LEU A 3 -17.44 -9.54 -20.23
CA LEU A 3 -17.14 -10.12 -18.92
C LEU A 3 -16.98 -9.07 -17.80
N PHE A 4 -17.26 -7.80 -18.09
CA PHE A 4 -17.11 -6.68 -17.16
C PHE A 4 -18.20 -5.61 -17.44
N GLY A 5 -19.45 -5.93 -17.13
CA GLY A 5 -20.51 -4.92 -17.07
C GLY A 5 -20.38 -4.12 -15.78
N VAL A 6 -19.85 -2.90 -15.88
CA VAL A 6 -20.00 -1.85 -14.86
C VAL A 6 -21.28 -1.11 -15.21
N VAL A 7 -22.27 -1.10 -14.31
CA VAL A 7 -23.42 -0.21 -14.44
C VAL A 7 -23.03 1.10 -13.78
N VAL A 8 -22.87 2.15 -14.58
CA VAL A 8 -22.71 3.52 -14.09
C VAL A 8 -24.12 4.07 -13.94
N GLY A 9 -24.53 4.40 -12.71
CA GLY A 9 -25.83 5.04 -12.47
C GLY A 9 -25.85 6.43 -13.08
N GLU A 10 -26.63 6.62 -14.14
CA GLU A 10 -26.98 7.95 -14.64
C GLU A 10 -28.03 8.56 -13.71
N GLY A 11 -27.62 9.52 -12.88
CA GLY A 11 -28.52 10.37 -12.12
C GLY A 11 -28.94 11.59 -12.94
N GLY A 12 -30.23 11.72 -13.25
CA GLY A 12 -30.83 12.93 -13.82
C GLY A 12 -31.76 13.63 -12.82
N SER A 13 -31.50 14.91 -12.53
CA SER A 13 -32.30 16.08 -12.96
C SER A 13 -32.14 17.30 -12.02
N ASP A 14 -31.65 18.40 -12.61
CA ASP A 14 -31.82 19.84 -12.34
C ASP A 14 -31.66 20.45 -10.94
N SER A 15 -30.55 21.20 -10.78
CA SER A 15 -30.51 22.58 -10.24
C SER A 15 -29.23 23.27 -10.75
N PRO A 16 -29.27 24.55 -11.16
CA PRO A 16 -28.12 25.24 -11.73
C PRO A 16 -27.21 25.77 -10.62
N ASP A 17 -25.92 25.92 -10.96
CA ASP A 17 -24.83 26.51 -10.16
C ASP A 17 -24.00 25.57 -9.27
N VAL A 18 -23.20 24.69 -9.87
CA VAL A 18 -21.77 24.50 -9.52
C VAL A 18 -21.02 24.00 -10.76
N VAL A 19 -20.26 24.87 -11.43
CA VAL A 19 -19.27 24.48 -12.44
C VAL A 19 -17.94 24.24 -11.71
N GLY A 20 -17.60 22.97 -11.48
CA GLY A 20 -16.28 22.55 -10.96
C GLY A 20 -16.26 21.14 -10.35
N ASN A 21 -15.36 20.29 -10.85
CA ASN A 21 -14.89 19.00 -10.28
C ASN A 21 -15.79 17.74 -10.34
N GLY A 22 -16.01 17.20 -11.53
CA GLY A 22 -16.48 15.81 -11.73
C GLY A 22 -15.40 14.71 -11.57
N ILE A 23 -14.19 15.04 -11.09
CA ILE A 23 -13.01 14.15 -11.10
C ILE A 23 -12.59 13.68 -9.69
N GLU A 24 -13.04 14.35 -8.63
CA GLU A 24 -12.68 14.06 -7.23
C GLU A 24 -13.63 13.08 -6.52
N SER A 25 -14.75 12.68 -7.13
CA SER A 25 -15.83 11.98 -6.43
C SER A 25 -15.88 10.47 -6.62
N PHE A 26 -14.96 9.83 -7.36
CA PHE A 26 -15.00 8.37 -7.52
C PHE A 26 -14.46 7.68 -6.27
N ARG A 27 -15.36 7.27 -5.37
CA ARG A 27 -15.02 6.59 -4.12
C ARG A 27 -15.21 5.08 -4.24
N LEU A 28 -14.45 4.34 -3.45
CA LEU A 28 -14.56 2.89 -3.41
C LEU A 28 -15.94 2.45 -2.91
N THR A 29 -16.54 3.21 -1.99
CA THR A 29 -17.89 2.92 -1.47
C THR A 29 -19.00 3.08 -2.52
N ASP A 30 -18.73 3.76 -3.65
CA ASP A 30 -19.74 4.00 -4.69
C ASP A 30 -19.71 2.93 -5.80
N ILE A 31 -18.89 1.88 -5.65
CA ILE A 31 -18.81 0.79 -6.63
C ILE A 31 -19.90 -0.24 -6.37
N GLU A 32 -20.77 -0.41 -7.37
CA GLU A 32 -21.77 -1.47 -7.39
C GLU A 32 -21.34 -2.60 -8.33
N LEU A 33 -21.34 -3.84 -7.80
CA LEU A 33 -21.10 -5.04 -8.59
C LEU A 33 -22.39 -5.44 -9.32
N GLY A 34 -22.31 -5.66 -10.64
CA GLY A 34 -23.45 -6.18 -11.42
C GLY A 34 -23.88 -7.61 -11.08
N PHE A 35 -23.07 -8.34 -10.29
CA PHE A 35 -23.42 -9.65 -9.72
C PHE A 35 -22.59 -9.89 -8.47
N ARG A 36 -23.22 -10.39 -7.39
CA ARG A 36 -22.59 -10.71 -6.11
C ARG A 36 -22.50 -12.23 -5.91
N LEU A 37 -21.29 -12.73 -5.67
CA LEU A 37 -21.05 -14.15 -5.38
C LEU A 37 -21.67 -14.58 -4.04
N SER A 38 -21.84 -13.64 -3.11
CA SER A 38 -22.56 -13.81 -1.85
C SER A 38 -24.03 -14.21 -2.00
N GLU A 39 -24.66 -13.87 -3.13
CA GLU A 39 -26.03 -14.32 -3.43
C GLU A 39 -26.10 -15.83 -3.69
N LYS A 40 -24.98 -16.44 -4.09
CA LYS A 40 -24.88 -17.89 -4.34
C LYS A 40 -24.38 -18.66 -3.12
N ASP A 41 -23.39 -18.11 -2.41
CA ASP A 41 -22.86 -18.68 -1.17
C ASP A 41 -22.28 -17.55 -0.30
N GLU A 42 -22.78 -17.41 0.93
CA GLU A 42 -22.34 -16.39 1.89
C GLU A 42 -20.83 -16.46 2.16
N ARG A 43 -20.22 -17.65 2.06
CA ARG A 43 -18.77 -17.84 2.21
C ARG A 43 -17.95 -17.11 1.16
N LEU A 44 -18.55 -16.77 0.01
CA LEU A 44 -17.88 -16.06 -1.08
C LEU A 44 -17.98 -14.53 -0.94
N ALA A 45 -18.62 -14.01 0.11
CA ALA A 45 -18.75 -12.57 0.32
C ALA A 45 -17.40 -11.84 0.38
N PHE A 46 -16.33 -12.48 0.86
CA PHE A 46 -15.01 -11.87 0.86
C PHE A 46 -14.45 -11.63 -0.56
N LEU A 47 -14.81 -12.48 -1.53
CA LEU A 47 -14.40 -12.32 -2.93
C LEU A 47 -15.09 -11.14 -3.60
N ASP A 48 -16.35 -10.89 -3.25
CA ASP A 48 -17.07 -9.70 -3.70
C ASP A 48 -16.35 -8.43 -3.25
N VAL A 49 -15.91 -8.37 -1.98
CA VAL A 49 -15.17 -7.21 -1.47
C VAL A 49 -13.81 -7.04 -2.14
N ILE A 50 -13.06 -8.13 -2.37
CA ILE A 50 -11.80 -8.06 -3.11
C ILE A 50 -12.04 -7.60 -4.55
N ARG A 51 -13.14 -8.02 -5.17
CA ARG A 51 -13.51 -7.64 -6.53
C ARG A 51 -13.85 -6.16 -6.64
N GLU A 52 -14.63 -5.62 -5.71
CA GLU A 52 -14.89 -4.16 -5.61
C GLU A 52 -13.59 -3.38 -5.54
N ASP A 53 -12.71 -3.74 -4.59
CA ASP A 53 -11.41 -3.09 -4.41
C ASP A 53 -10.55 -3.22 -5.68
N SER A 54 -10.59 -4.37 -6.36
CA SER A 54 -9.82 -4.60 -7.58
C SER A 54 -10.32 -3.74 -8.74
N ILE A 55 -11.63 -3.59 -8.89
CA ILE A 55 -12.24 -2.72 -9.90
C ILE A 55 -11.87 -1.27 -9.62
N PHE A 56 -11.90 -0.84 -8.35
CA PHE A 56 -11.46 0.50 -7.95
C PHE A 56 -10.01 0.74 -8.35
N HIS A 57 -9.08 -0.11 -7.90
CA HIS A 57 -7.66 0.03 -8.20
C HIS A 57 -7.41 0.08 -9.72
N LEU A 58 -8.04 -0.82 -10.49
CA LEU A 58 -7.88 -0.87 -11.94
C LEU A 58 -8.46 0.37 -12.64
N THR A 59 -9.60 0.86 -12.17
CA THR A 59 -10.22 2.09 -12.69
C THR A 59 -9.33 3.29 -12.41
N MET A 60 -8.78 3.38 -11.20
CA MET A 60 -7.89 4.47 -10.81
C MET A 60 -6.55 4.41 -11.54
N ILE A 61 -5.95 3.23 -11.72
CA ILE A 61 -4.77 3.02 -12.56
C ILE A 61 -5.03 3.55 -13.97
N ARG A 62 -6.12 3.12 -14.61
CA ARG A 62 -6.44 3.55 -15.99
C ARG A 62 -6.66 5.06 -16.13
N ARG A 63 -7.19 5.71 -15.10
CA ARG A 63 -7.51 7.15 -15.13
C ARG A 63 -6.35 8.04 -14.71
N ARG A 64 -5.45 7.55 -13.84
CA ARG A 64 -4.43 8.36 -13.17
C ARG A 64 -3.00 8.03 -13.58
N TRP A 65 -2.73 6.83 -14.08
CA TRP A 65 -1.40 6.52 -14.59
C TRP A 65 -1.14 7.34 -15.85
N ASN A 66 -0.14 8.18 -15.76
CA ASN A 66 0.31 9.04 -16.81
C ASN A 66 1.50 8.41 -17.52
N ILE A 67 2.05 9.16 -18.48
CA ILE A 67 3.27 8.76 -19.17
C ILE A 67 4.44 8.53 -18.21
N GLY A 68 4.40 9.13 -17.01
CA GLY A 68 5.42 8.95 -15.99
C GLY A 68 5.50 7.52 -15.43
N GLU A 69 4.38 6.91 -15.11
CA GLU A 69 4.32 5.53 -14.61
C GLU A 69 4.77 4.58 -15.73
N LEU A 70 4.27 4.81 -16.94
CA LEU A 70 4.61 4.02 -18.13
C LEU A 70 6.09 4.11 -18.51
N THR A 71 6.72 5.28 -18.39
CA THR A 71 8.16 5.41 -18.66
C THR A 71 9.01 4.65 -17.64
N SER A 72 8.58 4.59 -16.38
CA SER A 72 9.29 3.84 -15.33
C SER A 72 9.21 2.33 -15.61
N ILE A 73 8.03 1.84 -15.99
CA ILE A 73 7.80 0.44 -16.37
C ILE A 73 8.56 0.09 -17.66
N GLY A 74 8.48 0.96 -18.68
CA GLY A 74 9.16 0.76 -19.96
C GLY A 74 10.68 0.74 -19.81
N LEU A 75 11.23 1.62 -18.98
CA LEU A 75 12.67 1.63 -18.69
C LEU A 75 13.12 0.37 -17.95
N ALA A 76 12.31 -0.12 -16.98
CA ALA A 76 12.59 -1.39 -16.30
C ALA A 76 12.54 -2.58 -17.27
N PHE A 77 11.58 -2.60 -18.19
CA PHE A 77 11.49 -3.63 -19.23
C PHE A 77 12.72 -3.62 -20.14
N ILE A 78 13.15 -2.44 -20.60
CA ILE A 78 14.37 -2.28 -21.40
C ILE A 78 15.59 -2.76 -20.61
N ALA A 79 15.70 -2.41 -19.33
CA ALA A 79 16.80 -2.84 -18.46
C ALA A 79 16.87 -4.37 -18.33
N LEU A 80 15.72 -5.04 -18.17
CA LEU A 80 15.61 -6.50 -18.12
C LEU A 80 16.07 -7.13 -19.43
N VAL A 81 15.56 -6.67 -20.57
CA VAL A 81 15.91 -7.24 -21.88
C VAL A 81 17.40 -7.05 -22.18
N LEU A 82 17.93 -5.84 -22.01
CA LEU A 82 19.35 -5.55 -22.28
C LEU A 82 20.30 -6.36 -21.37
N GLY A 83 19.89 -6.64 -20.13
CA GLY A 83 20.74 -7.33 -19.16
C GLY A 83 20.69 -8.86 -19.23
N SER A 84 19.69 -9.44 -19.90
CA SER A 84 19.44 -10.89 -19.84
C SER A 84 19.22 -11.56 -21.19
N TRP A 85 18.90 -10.82 -22.24
CA TRP A 85 18.65 -11.39 -23.55
C TRP A 85 19.93 -11.44 -24.38
N ASP A 86 20.29 -12.61 -24.87
CA ASP A 86 21.55 -12.84 -25.60
C ASP A 86 21.58 -12.15 -26.97
N LEU A 87 20.42 -11.81 -27.52
CA LEU A 87 20.20 -11.05 -28.78
C LEU A 87 21.02 -11.57 -29.99
N GLY A 88 21.39 -12.86 -29.97
CA GLY A 88 22.16 -13.51 -31.03
C GLY A 88 23.67 -13.27 -30.96
N ILE A 89 24.18 -12.73 -29.85
CA ILE A 89 25.62 -12.51 -29.62
C ILE A 89 26.30 -13.82 -29.22
N GLY A 90 25.61 -14.70 -28.49
CA GLY A 90 26.12 -16.00 -28.07
C GLY A 90 26.91 -15.97 -26.76
N GLU A 91 27.07 -14.82 -26.09
CA GLU A 91 27.84 -14.73 -24.84
C GLU A 91 27.15 -15.44 -23.68
N LEU A 92 25.84 -15.20 -23.52
CA LEU A 92 25.06 -15.87 -22.48
C LEU A 92 24.80 -17.33 -22.88
N ALA A 93 24.52 -17.58 -24.17
CA ALA A 93 24.19 -18.91 -24.66
C ALA A 93 25.37 -19.89 -24.63
N THR A 94 26.61 -19.41 -24.75
CA THR A 94 27.82 -20.24 -24.66
C THR A 94 28.38 -20.32 -23.23
N GLY A 95 27.86 -19.51 -22.30
CA GLY A 95 28.32 -19.41 -20.92
C GLY A 95 29.58 -18.56 -20.72
N GLY A 96 30.14 -18.01 -21.80
CA GLY A 96 31.34 -17.19 -21.79
C GLY A 96 32.58 -17.89 -21.18
N ASP A 97 33.59 -17.10 -20.82
CA ASP A 97 34.78 -17.60 -20.10
C ASP A 97 34.52 -17.64 -18.59
N TYR A 98 33.96 -18.77 -18.12
CA TYR A 98 33.64 -19.01 -16.71
C TYR A 98 34.86 -18.97 -15.76
N ASN A 99 36.09 -19.02 -16.27
CA ASN A 99 37.29 -18.89 -15.43
C ASN A 99 37.57 -17.44 -15.02
N ARG A 100 36.87 -16.47 -15.61
CA ARG A 100 37.04 -15.04 -15.32
C ARG A 100 35.79 -14.49 -14.66
N PHE A 101 35.95 -13.88 -13.48
CA PHE A 101 34.84 -13.31 -12.72
C PHE A 101 35.12 -11.84 -12.32
N GLY A 102 34.05 -11.15 -11.92
CA GLY A 102 34.11 -9.75 -11.52
C GLY A 102 34.63 -8.82 -12.64
N LEU A 103 35.47 -7.86 -12.27
CA LEU A 103 36.06 -6.88 -13.19
C LEU A 103 36.90 -7.52 -14.30
N THR A 104 37.49 -8.70 -14.03
CA THR A 104 38.29 -9.42 -15.04
C THR A 104 37.41 -10.09 -16.08
N GLY A 105 36.28 -10.67 -15.69
CA GLY A 105 35.27 -11.18 -16.63
C GLY A 105 34.67 -10.05 -17.45
N PHE A 106 34.28 -8.96 -16.79
CA PHE A 106 33.65 -7.80 -17.44
C PHE A 106 34.50 -7.18 -18.56
N ARG A 107 35.83 -7.12 -18.39
CA ARG A 107 36.75 -6.57 -19.40
C ARG A 107 36.98 -7.47 -20.61
N ASN A 108 36.57 -8.73 -20.54
CA ASN A 108 36.80 -9.74 -21.58
C ASN A 108 35.51 -10.19 -22.27
N LEU A 109 34.38 -9.52 -21.98
CA LEU A 109 33.16 -9.66 -22.75
C LEU A 109 33.35 -9.07 -24.15
N SER A 110 32.65 -9.60 -25.14
CA SER A 110 32.49 -8.90 -26.42
C SER A 110 31.97 -7.47 -26.22
N ASP A 111 32.43 -6.54 -27.06
CA ASP A 111 32.10 -5.11 -26.96
C ASP A 111 30.58 -4.85 -26.90
N LEU A 112 29.80 -5.62 -27.67
CA LEU A 112 28.35 -5.49 -27.69
C LEU A 112 27.71 -5.99 -26.39
N SER A 113 28.13 -7.15 -25.87
CA SER A 113 27.64 -7.66 -24.58
C SER A 113 28.00 -6.71 -23.43
N LEU A 114 29.21 -6.16 -23.45
CA LEU A 114 29.64 -5.13 -22.51
C LEU A 114 28.75 -3.89 -22.58
N MET A 115 28.46 -3.39 -23.79
CA MET A 115 27.58 -2.23 -23.98
C MET A 115 26.16 -2.49 -23.47
N MET A 116 25.57 -3.65 -23.75
CA MET A 116 24.22 -3.99 -23.28
C MET A 116 24.16 -4.12 -21.76
N ALA A 117 25.16 -4.75 -21.14
CA ALA A 117 25.25 -4.84 -19.68
C ALA A 117 25.36 -3.45 -19.02
N LEU A 118 26.19 -2.55 -19.56
CA LEU A 118 26.31 -1.18 -19.08
C LEU A 118 25.00 -0.40 -19.25
N LEU A 119 24.34 -0.51 -20.40
CA LEU A 119 23.06 0.14 -20.65
C LEU A 119 21.96 -0.39 -19.71
N SER A 120 21.95 -1.68 -19.40
CA SER A 120 21.06 -2.27 -18.40
C SER A 120 21.28 -1.67 -17.01
N LEU A 121 22.54 -1.55 -16.56
CA LEU A 121 22.89 -0.94 -15.27
C LEU A 121 22.48 0.54 -15.20
N ILE A 122 22.74 1.30 -16.27
CA ILE A 122 22.31 2.70 -16.38
C ILE A 122 20.78 2.79 -16.35
N ALA A 123 20.08 1.91 -17.08
CA ALA A 123 18.62 1.88 -17.12
C ALA A 123 18.05 1.57 -15.72
N TRP A 124 18.56 0.56 -15.00
CA TRP A 124 18.15 0.27 -13.63
C TRP A 124 18.37 1.43 -12.66
N THR A 125 19.50 2.13 -12.79
CA THR A 125 19.77 3.36 -12.03
C THR A 125 18.74 4.44 -12.36
N GLY A 126 18.40 4.60 -13.64
CA GLY A 126 17.35 5.50 -14.10
C GLY A 126 15.96 5.12 -13.57
N VAL A 127 15.62 3.83 -13.49
CA VAL A 127 14.36 3.37 -12.88
C VAL A 127 14.31 3.78 -11.42
N PHE A 128 15.38 3.52 -10.65
CA PHE A 128 15.44 3.90 -9.25
C PHE A 128 15.27 5.41 -9.05
N ILE A 129 16.02 6.22 -9.79
CA ILE A 129 15.97 7.69 -9.70
C ILE A 129 14.59 8.22 -10.09
N THR A 130 13.97 7.69 -11.14
CA THR A 130 12.64 8.14 -11.58
C THR A 130 11.56 7.80 -10.55
N MET A 131 11.58 6.60 -9.97
CA MET A 131 10.67 6.21 -8.89
C MET A 131 10.91 7.04 -7.63
N TRP A 132 12.17 7.26 -7.25
CA TRP A 132 12.56 8.07 -6.09
C TRP A 132 12.05 9.51 -6.18
N GLY A 133 12.18 10.13 -7.37
CA GLY A 133 11.70 11.47 -7.62
C GLY A 133 10.18 11.57 -7.54
N LYS A 134 9.47 10.59 -8.13
CA LYS A 134 8.01 10.60 -8.27
C LYS A 134 7.23 10.29 -7.00
N TYR A 135 7.76 9.41 -6.14
CA TYR A 135 7.04 8.94 -4.95
C TYR A 135 7.73 9.42 -3.68
N PRO A 136 7.70 10.73 -3.38
CA PRO A 136 8.45 11.30 -2.25
C PRO A 136 8.06 10.70 -0.90
N ILE A 137 6.78 10.39 -0.69
CA ILE A 137 6.28 9.82 0.56
C ILE A 137 6.77 8.37 0.75
N MET A 138 7.02 7.65 -0.35
CA MET A 138 7.45 6.24 -0.36
C MET A 138 8.97 6.06 -0.55
N ARG A 139 9.80 7.12 -0.53
CA ARG A 139 11.25 7.01 -0.80
C ARG A 139 11.99 6.03 0.10
N GLU A 140 11.76 6.10 1.41
CA GLU A 140 12.39 5.19 2.36
C GLU A 140 11.94 3.74 2.10
N ASN A 141 10.64 3.55 1.86
CA ASN A 141 10.06 2.25 1.53
C ASN A 141 10.58 1.69 0.20
N LEU A 142 10.83 2.54 -0.80
CA LEU A 142 11.45 2.15 -2.06
C LEU A 142 12.84 1.53 -1.83
N VAL A 143 13.68 2.08 -0.93
CA VAL A 143 14.99 1.47 -0.61
C VAL A 143 14.81 0.06 -0.08
N TYR A 144 13.89 -0.14 0.87
CA TYR A 144 13.68 -1.45 1.48
C TYR A 144 13.20 -2.49 0.47
N LEU A 145 12.25 -2.11 -0.40
CA LEU A 145 11.76 -3.00 -1.46
C LEU A 145 12.86 -3.30 -2.49
N TRP A 146 13.66 -2.30 -2.87
CA TRP A 146 14.76 -2.47 -3.81
C TRP A 146 15.86 -3.37 -3.25
N LEU A 147 16.22 -3.18 -1.97
CA LEU A 147 17.17 -4.03 -1.26
C LEU A 147 16.65 -5.46 -1.15
N GLY A 148 15.36 -5.64 -0.83
CA GLY A 148 14.73 -6.95 -0.79
C GLY A 148 14.82 -7.70 -2.13
N MET A 149 14.62 -6.99 -3.25
CA MET A 149 14.79 -7.55 -4.60
C MET A 149 16.22 -8.05 -4.84
N ILE A 150 17.22 -7.22 -4.54
CA ILE A 150 18.64 -7.58 -4.71
C ILE A 150 19.00 -8.80 -3.84
N VAL A 151 18.56 -8.81 -2.58
CA VAL A 151 18.86 -9.89 -1.64
C VAL A 151 18.30 -11.24 -2.12
N VAL A 152 17.07 -11.28 -2.64
CA VAL A 152 16.49 -12.52 -3.19
C VAL A 152 17.18 -12.95 -4.47
N GLN A 153 17.59 -12.01 -5.33
CA GLN A 153 18.36 -12.35 -6.53
C GLN A 153 19.71 -12.98 -6.18
N LEU A 154 20.43 -12.42 -5.20
CA LEU A 154 21.67 -13.01 -4.68
C LEU A 154 21.45 -14.37 -4.01
N GLY A 155 20.36 -14.51 -3.25
CA GLY A 155 19.99 -15.78 -2.63
C GLY A 155 19.70 -16.87 -3.66
N SER A 156 19.04 -16.52 -4.75
CA SER A 156 18.78 -17.43 -5.87
C SER A 156 20.06 -17.83 -6.62
N ILE A 157 20.95 -16.87 -6.90
CA ILE A 157 22.27 -17.16 -7.50
C ILE A 157 23.09 -18.09 -6.59
N SER A 158 23.10 -17.83 -5.29
CA SER A 158 23.78 -18.68 -4.31
C SER A 158 23.21 -20.10 -4.25
N ALA A 159 21.90 -20.27 -4.40
CA ALA A 159 21.29 -21.60 -4.40
C ALA A 159 21.70 -22.42 -5.64
N HIS A 160 21.97 -21.74 -6.76
CA HIS A 160 22.37 -22.36 -8.02
C HIS A 160 23.89 -22.52 -8.20
N SER A 161 24.72 -21.89 -7.34
CA SER A 161 26.18 -21.86 -7.55
C SER A 161 26.80 -23.24 -7.57
N ASP A 162 26.42 -24.12 -6.64
CA ASP A 162 26.92 -25.50 -6.55
C ASP A 162 25.94 -26.53 -7.12
N LYS A 163 24.69 -26.11 -7.36
CA LYS A 163 23.58 -26.96 -7.81
C LYS A 163 22.87 -26.30 -9.00
N PRO A 164 23.40 -26.43 -10.23
CA PRO A 164 22.79 -25.81 -11.40
C PRO A 164 21.32 -26.19 -11.62
N ASP A 165 20.94 -27.42 -11.28
CA ASP A 165 19.59 -27.93 -11.44
C ASP A 165 18.67 -27.66 -10.23
N PHE A 166 19.01 -26.70 -9.36
CA PHE A 166 18.22 -26.33 -8.18
C PHE A 166 16.74 -26.05 -8.57
N PRO A 167 15.74 -26.63 -7.87
CA PRO A 167 15.83 -27.28 -6.55
C PRO A 167 16.12 -28.79 -6.59
N SER A 168 16.32 -29.40 -7.75
CA SER A 168 16.54 -30.84 -7.87
C SER A 168 17.92 -31.25 -7.32
N SER A 169 18.03 -32.46 -6.75
CA SER A 169 19.28 -33.00 -6.19
C SER A 169 19.96 -32.15 -5.09
N THR A 170 19.15 -31.38 -4.35
CA THR A 170 19.60 -30.51 -3.25
C THR A 170 19.45 -31.16 -1.88
N THR A 171 20.27 -30.70 -0.93
CA THR A 171 20.15 -30.96 0.51
C THR A 171 19.57 -29.75 1.22
N ILE A 172 19.12 -29.91 2.47
CA ILE A 172 18.56 -28.80 3.28
C ILE A 172 19.55 -27.62 3.39
N GLY A 173 20.86 -27.90 3.44
CA GLY A 173 21.90 -26.87 3.52
C GLY A 173 21.90 -25.93 2.30
N ASP A 174 21.58 -26.44 1.12
CA ASP A 174 21.58 -25.68 -0.14
C ASP A 174 20.45 -24.62 -0.17
N TRP A 175 19.42 -24.80 0.66
CA TRP A 175 18.31 -23.85 0.81
C TRP A 175 18.63 -22.69 1.77
N ALA A 176 19.70 -22.78 2.57
CA ALA A 176 19.93 -21.88 3.70
C ALA A 176 19.98 -20.39 3.27
N THR A 177 20.77 -20.07 2.23
CA THR A 177 20.89 -18.69 1.73
C THR A 177 19.60 -18.21 1.08
N LEU A 178 18.91 -19.06 0.32
CA LEU A 178 17.64 -18.70 -0.32
C LEU A 178 16.53 -18.44 0.71
N VAL A 179 16.43 -19.28 1.74
CA VAL A 179 15.49 -19.09 2.86
C VAL A 179 15.83 -17.82 3.63
N MET A 180 17.10 -17.58 3.96
CA MET A 180 17.53 -16.36 4.63
C MET A 180 17.19 -15.12 3.81
N SER A 181 17.45 -15.14 2.50
CA SER A 181 17.13 -14.02 1.61
C SER A 181 15.63 -13.72 1.56
N ASN A 182 14.78 -14.75 1.55
CA ASN A 182 13.33 -14.60 1.62
C ASN A 182 12.83 -14.13 3.00
N LEU A 183 13.48 -14.52 4.10
CA LEU A 183 13.17 -13.97 5.43
C LEU A 183 13.50 -12.47 5.51
N ILE A 184 14.61 -12.04 4.90
CA ILE A 184 14.96 -10.63 4.78
C ILE A 184 13.93 -9.89 3.92
N LEU A 185 13.54 -10.43 2.75
CA LEU A 185 12.49 -9.85 1.92
C LEU A 185 11.17 -9.74 2.70
N PHE A 186 10.75 -10.79 3.39
CA PHE A 186 9.54 -10.80 4.20
C PHE A 186 9.60 -9.73 5.30
N PHE A 187 10.73 -9.62 6.01
CA PHE A 187 10.91 -8.61 7.04
C PHE A 187 10.80 -7.19 6.45
N LEU A 188 11.54 -6.90 5.38
CA LEU A 188 11.52 -5.57 4.75
C LEU A 188 10.16 -5.23 4.14
N ALA A 189 9.54 -6.16 3.40
CA ALA A 189 8.27 -5.89 2.73
C ALA A 189 7.08 -5.87 3.70
N ILE A 190 6.99 -6.84 4.61
CA ILE A 190 5.81 -7.00 5.48
C ILE A 190 6.00 -6.30 6.82
N VAL A 191 7.10 -6.54 7.52
CA VAL A 191 7.28 -5.98 8.87
C VAL A 191 7.59 -4.48 8.83
N VAL A 192 8.35 -4.03 7.83
CA VAL A 192 8.72 -2.62 7.68
C VAL A 192 7.72 -1.87 6.79
N VAL A 193 7.66 -2.19 5.50
CA VAL A 193 6.90 -1.38 4.53
C VAL A 193 5.39 -1.51 4.69
N HIS A 194 4.85 -2.74 4.73
CA HIS A 194 3.41 -2.96 4.88
C HIS A 194 2.87 -2.33 6.16
N ARG A 195 3.56 -2.56 7.28
CA ARG A 195 3.20 -1.97 8.57
C ARG A 195 3.24 -0.44 8.55
N ALA A 196 4.30 0.17 8.01
CA ALA A 196 4.43 1.62 7.95
C ALA A 196 3.29 2.27 7.14
N VAL A 197 2.90 1.67 6.00
CA VAL A 197 1.81 2.16 5.16
C VAL A 197 0.45 2.04 5.87
N ILE A 198 0.20 0.90 6.52
CA ILE A 198 -1.04 0.66 7.28
C ILE A 198 -1.17 1.65 8.44
N GLU A 199 -0.13 1.82 9.25
CA GLU A 199 -0.14 2.76 10.37
C GLU A 199 -0.29 4.21 9.91
N THR A 200 0.36 4.60 8.80
CA THR A 200 0.20 5.96 8.25
C THR A 200 -1.21 6.20 7.73
N ARG A 201 -1.82 5.21 7.06
CA ARG A 201 -3.21 5.28 6.60
C ARG A 201 -4.18 5.40 7.78
N ASP A 202 -3.93 4.69 8.88
CA ASP A 202 -4.77 4.75 10.08
C ASP A 202 -4.79 6.16 10.67
N ILE A 203 -3.60 6.73 10.86
CA ILE A 203 -3.42 8.10 11.36
C ILE A 203 -4.08 9.11 10.41
N HIS A 204 -3.86 8.98 9.10
CA HIS A 204 -4.46 9.85 8.10
C HIS A 204 -6.00 9.87 8.20
N VAL A 205 -6.64 8.72 8.31
CA VAL A 205 -8.10 8.65 8.46
C VAL A 205 -8.56 9.26 9.78
N GLN A 206 -7.82 9.01 10.88
CA GLN A 206 -8.15 9.56 12.19
C GLN A 206 -8.05 11.09 12.24
N GLU A 207 -7.04 11.68 11.59
CA GLU A 207 -6.80 13.13 11.64
C GLU A 207 -7.59 13.90 10.58
N ARG A 208 -7.65 13.39 9.34
CA ARG A 208 -8.21 14.11 8.18
C ARG A 208 -9.69 13.80 7.93
N HIS A 209 -10.18 12.69 8.48
CA HIS A 209 -11.57 12.26 8.35
C HIS A 209 -12.25 12.07 9.72
N ALA A 210 -11.74 12.73 10.76
CA ALA A 210 -12.40 12.81 12.06
C ALA A 210 -13.81 13.37 11.90
N HIS A 211 -14.80 12.63 12.37
CA HIS A 211 -16.19 13.07 12.34
C HIS A 211 -16.94 12.56 13.58
N PRO A 212 -17.82 13.37 14.21
CA PRO A 212 -18.59 12.94 15.38
C PRO A 212 -19.49 11.71 15.13
N ASP A 213 -19.95 11.53 13.88
CA ASP A 213 -20.67 10.33 13.47
C ASP A 213 -19.70 9.19 13.08
N PRO A 214 -19.70 8.06 13.82
CA PRO A 214 -18.83 6.91 13.53
C PRO A 214 -19.07 6.29 12.15
N ARG A 215 -20.24 6.45 11.55
CA ARG A 215 -20.55 5.87 10.23
C ARG A 215 -19.78 6.56 9.11
N VAL A 216 -19.61 7.87 9.21
CA VAL A 216 -18.83 8.67 8.25
C VAL A 216 -17.36 8.27 8.32
N VAL A 217 -16.84 8.07 9.53
CA VAL A 217 -15.48 7.58 9.76
C VAL A 217 -15.31 6.18 9.15
N GLN A 218 -16.22 5.24 9.42
CA GLN A 218 -16.19 3.90 8.82
C GLN A 218 -16.23 3.92 7.28
N LYS A 219 -16.99 4.84 6.68
CA LYS A 219 -16.98 5.06 5.22
C LYS A 219 -15.61 5.54 4.74
N ALA A 220 -14.97 6.47 5.45
CA ALA A 220 -13.61 6.92 5.12
C ALA A 220 -12.57 5.79 5.23
N TRP A 221 -12.68 4.92 6.24
CA TRP A 221 -11.87 3.70 6.35
C TRP A 221 -12.07 2.74 5.19
N ARG A 222 -13.33 2.57 4.73
CA ARG A 222 -13.65 1.76 3.55
C ARG A 222 -13.02 2.35 2.30
N ASP A 223 -13.11 3.67 2.12
CA ASP A 223 -12.55 4.38 0.97
C ASP A 223 -11.01 4.32 0.92
N HIS A 224 -10.35 4.20 2.07
CA HIS A 224 -8.89 4.02 2.20
C HIS A 224 -8.48 2.55 2.44
N SER A 225 -9.22 1.60 1.85
CA SER A 225 -8.88 0.18 1.91
C SER A 225 -7.50 -0.08 1.28
N LEU A 226 -6.68 -0.84 2.00
CA LEU A 226 -5.35 -1.30 1.58
C LEU A 226 -5.33 -2.80 1.25
N ARG A 227 -6.48 -3.46 1.10
CA ARG A 227 -6.56 -4.92 0.89
C ARG A 227 -5.92 -5.36 -0.41
N VAL A 228 -6.33 -4.76 -1.54
CA VAL A 228 -5.77 -5.08 -2.86
C VAL A 228 -4.31 -4.61 -2.96
N TRP A 229 -3.95 -3.49 -2.31
CA TRP A 229 -2.55 -3.09 -2.20
C TRP A 229 -1.70 -4.15 -1.46
N SER A 230 -2.21 -4.72 -0.37
CA SER A 230 -1.53 -5.79 0.37
C SER A 230 -1.38 -7.05 -0.49
N LEU A 231 -2.39 -7.41 -1.27
CA LEU A 231 -2.32 -8.51 -2.23
C LEU A 231 -1.29 -8.23 -3.34
N ALA A 232 -1.22 -7.00 -3.84
CA ALA A 232 -0.24 -6.59 -4.84
C ALA A 232 1.20 -6.66 -4.30
N LEU A 233 1.43 -6.29 -3.04
CA LEU A 233 2.73 -6.44 -2.38
C LEU A 233 3.12 -7.93 -2.23
N GLY A 234 2.18 -8.80 -1.82
CA GLY A 234 2.42 -10.24 -1.78
C GLY A 234 2.69 -10.84 -3.17
N ALA A 235 1.91 -10.44 -4.18
CA ALA A 235 2.13 -10.84 -5.56
C ALA A 235 3.49 -10.37 -6.10
N TRP A 236 3.92 -9.17 -5.72
CA TRP A 236 5.24 -8.64 -6.06
C TRP A 236 6.35 -9.53 -5.51
N MET A 237 6.27 -9.92 -4.23
CA MET A 237 7.25 -10.83 -3.61
C MET A 237 7.34 -12.18 -4.35
N ILE A 238 6.21 -12.72 -4.81
CA ILE A 238 6.17 -13.95 -5.61
C ILE A 238 6.84 -13.72 -6.96
N MET A 239 6.52 -12.64 -7.66
CA MET A 239 7.11 -12.33 -8.98
C MET A 239 8.63 -12.13 -8.89
N ILE A 240 9.13 -11.51 -7.82
CA ILE A 240 10.58 -11.37 -7.59
C ILE A 240 11.25 -12.72 -7.37
N ASN A 241 10.62 -13.66 -6.67
CA ASN A 241 11.16 -15.01 -6.52
C ASN A 241 11.18 -15.77 -7.85
N LEU A 242 10.10 -15.69 -8.64
CA LEU A 242 10.04 -16.32 -9.96
C LEU A 242 11.09 -15.75 -10.90
N MET A 243 11.22 -14.42 -10.94
CA MET A 243 12.25 -13.71 -11.69
C MET A 243 13.65 -14.14 -11.25
N SER A 244 13.94 -14.08 -9.95
CA SER A 244 15.26 -14.42 -9.41
C SER A 244 15.62 -15.88 -9.65
N TRP A 245 14.67 -16.80 -9.52
CA TRP A 245 14.86 -18.22 -9.80
C TRP A 245 15.14 -18.46 -11.28
N SER A 246 14.29 -17.97 -12.19
CA SER A 246 14.47 -18.22 -13.62
C SER A 246 15.75 -17.58 -14.16
N GLY A 247 16.12 -16.40 -13.66
CA GLY A 247 17.38 -15.74 -14.03
C GLY A 247 18.61 -16.50 -13.55
N ALA A 248 18.63 -16.94 -12.29
CA ALA A 248 19.73 -17.74 -11.76
C ALA A 248 19.84 -19.09 -12.49
N HIS A 249 18.70 -19.75 -12.74
CA HIS A 249 18.66 -21.04 -13.44
C HIS A 249 19.16 -20.94 -14.88
N ALA A 250 18.82 -19.86 -15.60
CA ALA A 250 19.29 -19.62 -16.96
C ALA A 250 20.82 -19.49 -17.08
N ILE A 251 21.49 -18.96 -16.05
CA ILE A 251 22.95 -18.72 -16.06
C ILE A 251 23.75 -19.76 -15.26
N ALA A 252 23.09 -20.73 -14.62
CA ALA A 252 23.75 -21.71 -13.77
C ALA A 252 24.40 -22.85 -14.56
N GLN A 253 23.97 -23.05 -15.81
CA GLN A 253 24.54 -24.07 -16.70
C GLN A 253 26.02 -23.80 -16.94
N ARG A 254 26.85 -24.84 -16.82
CA ARG A 254 28.30 -24.76 -16.98
C ARG A 254 28.71 -25.35 -18.33
N PRO A 255 29.69 -24.76 -19.04
CA PRO A 255 30.12 -25.28 -20.32
C PRO A 255 30.62 -26.74 -20.26
N PRO A 256 30.38 -27.54 -21.32
CA PRO A 256 29.64 -27.18 -22.53
C PRO A 256 28.13 -27.08 -22.29
N ILE A 257 27.53 -25.96 -22.71
CA ILE A 257 26.09 -25.74 -22.61
C ILE A 257 25.44 -26.46 -23.80
N GLU A 258 24.68 -27.51 -23.52
CA GLU A 258 24.00 -28.30 -24.57
C GLU A 258 22.68 -27.63 -25.01
N ASP A 259 21.89 -27.13 -24.06
CA ASP A 259 20.58 -26.52 -24.32
C ASP A 259 20.39 -25.21 -23.53
N TYR A 260 20.81 -24.09 -24.12
CA TYR A 260 20.49 -22.76 -23.59
C TYR A 260 18.99 -22.49 -23.71
N SER A 261 18.33 -22.37 -22.55
CA SER A 261 16.88 -22.23 -22.50
C SER A 261 16.42 -20.78 -22.60
N ASN A 262 16.09 -20.36 -23.83
CA ASN A 262 15.40 -19.08 -24.08
C ASN A 262 14.07 -18.95 -23.30
N LEU A 263 13.45 -20.06 -22.92
CA LEU A 263 12.23 -20.06 -22.12
C LEU A 263 12.48 -19.50 -20.71
N LEU A 264 13.58 -19.87 -20.06
CA LEU A 264 13.93 -19.35 -18.72
C LEU A 264 14.20 -17.85 -18.76
N VAL A 265 14.90 -17.38 -19.79
CA VAL A 265 15.14 -15.96 -20.03
C VAL A 265 13.81 -15.22 -20.27
N ALA A 266 12.90 -15.81 -21.06
CA ALA A 266 11.57 -15.24 -21.26
C ALA A 266 10.77 -15.18 -19.94
N ILE A 267 10.82 -16.22 -19.10
CA ILE A 267 10.19 -16.21 -17.78
C ILE A 267 10.80 -15.10 -16.91
N PHE A 268 12.13 -14.94 -16.91
CA PHE A 268 12.82 -13.85 -16.20
C PHE A 268 12.29 -12.48 -16.63
N VAL A 269 12.23 -12.22 -17.94
CA VAL A 269 11.76 -10.94 -18.48
C VAL A 269 10.28 -10.71 -18.18
N ILE A 270 9.42 -11.70 -18.37
CA ILE A 270 7.96 -11.58 -18.16
C ILE A 270 7.65 -11.37 -16.69
N THR A 271 8.22 -12.17 -15.80
CA THR A 271 8.00 -12.05 -14.34
C THR A 271 8.61 -10.77 -13.80
N GLY A 272 9.79 -10.34 -14.29
CA GLY A 272 10.38 -9.05 -13.97
C GLY A 272 9.55 -7.86 -14.46
N PHE A 273 8.91 -7.96 -15.64
CA PHE A 273 7.98 -6.94 -16.13
C PHE A 273 6.77 -6.82 -15.20
N PHE A 274 6.12 -7.92 -14.85
CA PHE A 274 4.99 -7.89 -13.92
C PHE A 274 5.41 -7.43 -12.52
N ALA A 275 6.59 -7.82 -12.04
CA ALA A 275 7.14 -7.30 -10.79
C ALA A 275 7.33 -5.77 -10.86
N SER A 276 7.80 -5.24 -11.98
CA SER A 276 7.97 -3.79 -12.17
C SER A 276 6.64 -3.05 -12.16
N VAL A 277 5.60 -3.59 -12.82
CA VAL A 277 4.23 -3.05 -12.79
C VAL A 277 3.67 -3.05 -11.36
N LEU A 278 3.84 -4.16 -10.64
CA LEU A 278 3.39 -4.27 -9.25
C LEU A 278 4.16 -3.33 -8.32
N LEU A 279 5.47 -3.17 -8.51
CA LEU A 279 6.28 -2.24 -7.73
C LEU A 279 5.80 -0.80 -7.92
N VAL A 280 5.56 -0.38 -9.17
CA VAL A 280 4.98 0.93 -9.46
C VAL A 280 3.63 1.09 -8.77
N HIS A 281 2.75 0.09 -8.84
CA HIS A 281 1.46 0.14 -8.15
C HIS A 281 1.61 0.26 -6.62
N VAL A 282 2.52 -0.52 -6.02
CA VAL A 282 2.80 -0.53 -4.58
C VAL A 282 3.30 0.83 -4.08
N LEU A 283 4.11 1.53 -4.88
CA LEU A 283 4.60 2.86 -4.55
C LEU A 283 3.56 3.95 -4.82
N TRP A 284 2.83 3.84 -5.93
CA TRP A 284 1.88 4.85 -6.39
C TRP A 284 0.63 4.93 -5.51
N TYR A 285 0.07 3.78 -5.09
CA TYR A 285 -1.25 3.79 -4.43
C TYR A 285 -1.27 4.50 -3.07
N PRO A 286 -0.30 4.29 -2.15
CA PRO A 286 -0.23 5.06 -0.91
C PRO A 286 -0.02 6.56 -1.15
N GLN A 287 0.83 6.95 -2.11
CA GLN A 287 1.03 8.35 -2.50
C GLN A 287 -0.28 8.97 -3.03
N PHE A 288 -1.02 8.23 -3.85
CA PHE A 288 -2.30 8.66 -4.38
C PHE A 288 -3.35 8.86 -3.28
N MET A 289 -3.43 7.93 -2.32
CA MET A 289 -4.42 8.00 -1.23
C MET A 289 -4.13 9.09 -0.21
N LEU A 290 -2.87 9.27 0.18
CA LEU A 290 -2.49 10.26 1.19
C LEU A 290 -2.43 11.69 0.62
N GLY A 291 -2.46 11.83 -0.71
CA GLY A 291 -2.33 13.10 -1.41
C GLY A 291 -0.91 13.69 -1.32
N ASP A 292 -0.74 14.93 -1.76
CA ASP A 292 0.48 15.73 -1.54
C ASP A 292 0.57 16.25 -0.09
N ALA A 293 0.14 15.45 0.89
CA ALA A 293 0.39 15.75 2.29
C ALA A 293 1.90 15.68 2.54
N GLU A 294 2.46 16.69 3.22
CA GLU A 294 3.89 16.78 3.54
C GLU A 294 4.38 15.66 4.49
N ASP A 295 3.48 14.82 4.98
CA ASP A 295 3.76 13.75 5.94
C ASP A 295 4.38 12.52 5.26
N ARG A 296 5.57 12.11 5.72
CA ARG A 296 6.25 10.89 5.27
C ARG A 296 5.52 9.63 5.78
N ILE A 297 5.50 8.57 4.98
CA ILE A 297 5.03 7.26 5.46
C ILE A 297 6.09 6.67 6.39
N GLN A 298 5.76 6.58 7.67
CA GLN A 298 6.63 6.10 8.72
C GLN A 298 5.80 5.32 9.75
N SER A 299 6.39 4.24 10.27
CA SER A 299 5.80 3.53 11.42
C SER A 299 5.75 4.44 12.65
N VAL A 300 4.85 4.14 13.60
CA VAL A 300 4.73 4.87 14.87
C VAL A 300 6.07 4.95 15.58
N ARG A 301 6.83 3.84 15.60
CA ARG A 301 8.16 3.80 16.21
C ARG A 301 9.19 4.67 15.49
N ALA A 302 9.12 4.75 14.16
CA ALA A 302 10.01 5.65 13.40
C ALA A 302 9.67 7.12 13.69
N ARG A 303 8.39 7.45 13.85
CA ARG A 303 7.91 8.79 14.25
C ARG A 303 8.32 9.16 15.67
N GLU A 304 8.25 8.23 16.62
CA GLU A 304 8.78 8.41 17.98
C GLU A 304 10.27 8.74 17.97
N VAL A 305 11.05 8.06 17.12
CA VAL A 305 12.50 8.30 16.99
C VAL A 305 12.81 9.60 16.27
N SER A 306 12.01 10.03 15.30
CA SER A 306 12.18 11.31 14.61
C SER A 306 11.64 12.52 15.38
N GLY A 307 10.85 12.29 16.44
CA GLY A 307 10.19 13.35 17.20
C GLY A 307 8.91 13.89 16.57
N ASP A 308 8.44 13.28 15.48
CA ASP A 308 7.18 13.60 14.77
C ASP A 308 6.02 12.69 15.23
N ALA A 309 6.06 12.20 16.46
CA ALA A 309 4.95 11.44 17.01
C ALA A 309 3.74 12.37 17.15
N PRO A 310 2.58 12.06 16.51
CA PRO A 310 1.37 12.83 16.74
C PRO A 310 1.04 12.80 18.23
N GLU A 311 0.63 13.94 18.79
CA GLU A 311 0.08 13.95 20.14
C GLU A 311 -1.05 12.91 20.17
N PRO A 312 -1.09 12.02 21.18
CA PRO A 312 -2.12 10.99 21.23
C PRO A 312 -3.49 11.67 21.12
N VAL A 313 -4.24 11.33 20.08
CA VAL A 313 -5.65 11.72 19.95
C VAL A 313 -6.39 11.00 21.07
N GLN A 314 -6.50 11.69 22.19
CA GLN A 314 -7.11 11.18 23.41
C GLN A 314 -8.61 11.03 23.16
N GLU A 315 -9.12 9.79 23.17
CA GLU A 315 -10.55 9.50 23.03
C GLU A 315 -11.32 10.20 24.16
N ALA A 316 -12.21 11.12 23.80
CA ALA A 316 -13.08 11.78 24.77
C ALA A 316 -14.03 10.76 25.41
N GLU A 317 -14.04 10.68 26.75
CA GLU A 317 -14.95 9.83 27.50
C GLU A 317 -16.39 10.32 27.30
N GLN A 318 -17.27 9.49 26.75
CA GLN A 318 -18.67 9.84 26.58
C GLN A 318 -19.44 9.75 27.91
N GLY A 319 -20.20 10.78 28.24
CA GLY A 319 -20.99 10.84 29.47
C GLY A 319 -22.13 9.82 29.48
N LYS A 320 -22.41 9.22 30.64
CA LYS A 320 -23.49 8.25 30.85
C LYS A 320 -24.57 8.85 31.74
N CYS A 321 -25.84 8.64 31.41
CA CYS A 321 -26.95 9.11 32.23
C CYS A 321 -26.88 8.46 33.63
N PRO A 322 -26.94 9.22 34.73
CA PRO A 322 -26.88 8.67 36.08
C PRO A 322 -28.11 7.82 36.45
N ILE A 323 -29.22 7.93 35.71
CA ILE A 323 -30.49 7.26 36.01
C ILE A 323 -30.65 5.96 35.22
N CYS A 324 -30.32 5.95 33.93
CA CYS A 324 -30.53 4.80 33.04
C CYS A 324 -29.25 4.25 32.39
N SER A 325 -28.09 4.85 32.68
CA SER A 325 -26.79 4.52 32.09
C SER A 325 -26.70 4.63 30.56
N GLY A 326 -27.71 5.21 29.89
CA GLY A 326 -27.68 5.48 28.46
C GLY A 326 -26.63 6.54 28.09
N SER A 327 -26.07 6.43 26.88
CA SER A 327 -25.09 7.39 26.36
C SER A 327 -25.72 8.78 26.21
N THR A 328 -24.95 9.81 26.56
CA THR A 328 -25.39 11.21 26.48
C THR A 328 -24.45 12.02 25.58
N PRO A 329 -24.94 13.14 25.03
CA PRO A 329 -24.16 13.94 24.08
C PRO A 329 -22.98 14.71 24.69
N ALA A 330 -22.82 14.69 26.02
CA ALA A 330 -21.64 15.29 26.66
C ALA A 330 -20.42 14.39 26.51
N ALA A 331 -19.26 15.00 26.26
CA ALA A 331 -17.97 14.32 26.23
C ALA A 331 -16.99 14.99 27.19
N ARG A 332 -16.17 14.19 27.88
CA ARG A 332 -15.10 14.64 28.79
C ARG A 332 -13.75 14.25 28.22
N HIS A 333 -12.89 15.24 28.02
CA HIS A 333 -11.51 15.07 27.60
C HIS A 333 -10.60 14.88 28.83
N ASP A 334 -9.42 14.25 28.69
CA ASP A 334 -8.51 13.90 29.81
C ASP A 334 -8.03 15.09 30.65
N GLY A 335 -8.11 16.31 30.11
CA GLY A 335 -7.89 17.56 30.87
C GLY A 335 -9.03 17.94 31.84
N GLY A 336 -10.03 17.07 32.04
CA GLY A 336 -11.23 17.33 32.84
C GLY A 336 -12.20 18.34 32.21
N ARG A 337 -11.93 18.75 30.96
CA ARG A 337 -12.79 19.66 30.19
C ARG A 337 -13.99 18.87 29.67
N ILE A 338 -15.17 19.35 30.02
CA ILE A 338 -16.43 18.78 29.55
C ILE A 338 -16.96 19.67 28.43
N GLU A 339 -17.32 19.06 27.31
CA GLU A 339 -17.94 19.72 26.17
C GLU A 339 -19.35 19.19 25.95
N VAL A 340 -20.21 20.12 25.54
CA VAL A 340 -21.60 19.83 25.16
C VAL A 340 -21.84 20.38 23.76
N PRO A 341 -22.59 19.67 22.90
CA PRO A 341 -22.94 20.19 21.59
C PRO A 341 -23.85 21.41 21.72
N CYS A 342 -23.76 22.31 20.74
CA CYS A 342 -24.66 23.44 20.59
C CYS A 342 -26.08 22.94 20.20
N SER A 343 -27.06 23.84 20.21
CA SER A 343 -28.46 23.52 19.88
C SER A 343 -28.60 22.85 18.51
N GLU A 344 -29.71 22.16 18.23
CA GLU A 344 -29.94 21.43 16.95
C GLU A 344 -29.70 22.26 15.67
N SER A 345 -29.75 23.59 15.77
CA SER A 345 -29.47 24.53 14.69
C SER A 345 -27.97 24.88 14.49
N CYS A 346 -27.06 24.31 15.28
CA CYS A 346 -25.63 24.61 15.25
C CYS A 346 -24.78 23.38 15.57
N SER A 347 -23.80 23.11 14.71
CA SER A 347 -22.90 21.96 14.78
C SER A 347 -21.71 22.10 15.74
N GLY A 348 -21.55 23.26 16.38
CA GLY A 348 -20.43 23.50 17.31
C GLY A 348 -20.54 22.73 18.63
N SER A 349 -19.46 22.72 19.39
CA SER A 349 -19.42 22.27 20.79
C SER A 349 -18.74 23.33 21.67
N GLY A 350 -18.97 23.27 22.98
CA GLY A 350 -18.26 24.17 23.89
C GLY A 350 -18.49 23.85 25.36
N LYS A 351 -17.97 24.74 26.22
CA LYS A 351 -18.04 24.58 27.67
C LYS A 351 -19.47 24.81 28.18
N PRO A 352 -20.01 23.94 29.05
CA PRO A 352 -21.31 24.15 29.67
C PRO A 352 -21.41 25.53 30.33
N GLY A 353 -22.49 26.27 30.05
CA GLY A 353 -22.74 27.59 30.62
C GLY A 353 -22.00 28.75 29.94
N THR A 354 -21.24 28.52 28.86
CA THR A 354 -20.68 29.60 28.02
C THR A 354 -21.51 29.79 26.75
N LYS A 355 -21.21 30.83 25.98
CA LYS A 355 -21.77 30.98 24.63
C LYS A 355 -21.08 30.02 23.65
N CYS A 356 -21.86 29.45 22.74
CA CYS A 356 -21.34 28.63 21.65
C CYS A 356 -20.45 29.48 20.72
N PRO A 357 -19.23 29.04 20.35
CA PRO A 357 -18.34 29.80 19.48
C PRO A 357 -18.92 30.10 18.08
N GLU A 358 -19.83 29.25 17.59
CA GLU A 358 -20.37 29.34 16.24
C GLU A 358 -21.71 30.06 16.16
N CYS A 359 -22.62 29.86 17.13
CA CYS A 359 -23.98 30.42 17.06
C CYS A 359 -24.33 31.40 18.19
N ASP A 360 -23.37 31.74 19.06
CA ASP A 360 -23.52 32.65 20.23
C ASP A 360 -24.66 32.29 21.20
N SER A 361 -25.26 31.10 21.05
CA SER A 361 -26.32 30.61 21.93
C SER A 361 -25.75 30.14 23.27
N ALA A 362 -26.52 30.28 24.34
CA ALA A 362 -26.10 29.85 25.67
C ALA A 362 -26.09 28.30 25.75
N LEU A 363 -24.92 27.73 26.03
CA LEU A 363 -24.76 26.28 26.14
C LEU A 363 -25.42 25.75 27.42
N PRO A 364 -26.12 24.61 27.33
CA PRO A 364 -26.88 24.08 28.44
C PRO A 364 -25.97 23.56 29.56
N ILE A 365 -26.29 23.92 30.80
CA ILE A 365 -25.64 23.39 32.03
C ILE A 365 -26.28 22.06 32.47
N ARG A 366 -27.43 21.73 31.88
CA ARG A 366 -28.18 20.49 32.12
C ARG A 366 -28.55 19.84 30.81
N ILE A 367 -28.49 18.52 30.75
CA ILE A 367 -28.79 17.72 29.56
C ILE A 367 -30.01 16.87 29.84
N GLU A 368 -30.92 16.85 28.87
CA GLU A 368 -32.00 15.87 28.83
C GLU A 368 -31.47 14.57 28.23
N CYS A 369 -31.57 13.47 28.97
CA CYS A 369 -31.14 12.17 28.47
C CYS A 369 -32.06 11.71 27.31
N PRO A 370 -31.51 11.34 26.13
CA PRO A 370 -32.33 10.85 25.02
C PRO A 370 -33.11 9.58 25.34
N SER A 371 -32.59 8.74 26.24
CA SER A 371 -33.18 7.43 26.56
C SER A 371 -34.31 7.50 27.60
N CYS A 372 -34.23 8.37 28.60
CA CYS A 372 -35.19 8.42 29.71
C CYS A 372 -35.79 9.80 29.98
N LYS A 373 -35.44 10.82 29.17
CA LYS A 373 -35.92 12.22 29.29
C LYS A 373 -35.67 12.88 30.65
N SER A 374 -34.76 12.33 31.45
CA SER A 374 -34.37 12.94 32.72
C SER A 374 -33.49 14.15 32.47
N ASN A 375 -33.79 15.27 33.13
CA ASN A 375 -33.01 16.49 33.05
C ASN A 375 -32.00 16.56 34.21
N THR A 376 -30.72 16.28 33.91
CA THR A 376 -29.64 16.16 34.91
C THR A 376 -28.49 17.12 34.59
N THR A 377 -27.69 17.50 35.60
CA THR A 377 -26.56 18.42 35.40
C THR A 377 -25.44 17.73 34.64
N VAL A 378 -24.77 18.42 33.72
CA VAL A 378 -23.71 17.83 32.88
C VAL A 378 -22.64 17.08 33.71
N VAL A 379 -22.27 17.60 34.88
CA VAL A 379 -21.29 17.00 35.79
C VAL A 379 -21.72 15.60 36.28
N SER A 380 -23.01 15.37 36.49
CA SER A 380 -23.55 14.08 36.97
C SER A 380 -23.45 12.94 35.94
N HIS A 381 -23.12 13.24 34.69
CA HIS A 381 -22.94 12.22 33.64
C HIS A 381 -21.55 11.59 33.66
N PHE A 382 -20.64 12.14 34.48
CA PHE A 382 -19.25 11.71 34.60
C PHE A 382 -18.86 11.30 36.03
N SER A 383 -19.81 11.36 36.96
CA SER A 383 -19.63 10.88 38.32
C SER A 383 -19.67 9.34 38.32
N ARG A 384 -18.55 8.73 38.71
CA ARG A 384 -18.48 7.28 38.95
C ARG A 384 -19.36 6.94 40.17
N PRO A 385 -20.33 6.02 40.07
CA PRO A 385 -21.11 5.57 41.23
C PRO A 385 -20.29 4.89 42.34
N GLU A 386 -19.02 4.56 42.09
CA GLU A 386 -18.17 3.74 42.98
C GLU A 386 -17.15 4.55 43.81
N ALA A 387 -17.41 5.83 44.09
CA ALA A 387 -16.64 6.58 45.08
C ALA A 387 -17.29 6.46 46.46
N TRP A 388 -17.20 5.28 47.08
CA TRP A 388 -17.58 5.01 48.46
C TRP A 388 -16.42 4.32 49.16
#